data_AF-A0A2S2QRE6-F1
#
_entry.id   AF-A0A2S2QRE6-F1
#
_cell.length_a   1.000
_cell.length_b   1.000
_cell.length_c   1.000
_cell.angle_alpha   90.00
_cell.angle_beta   90.00
_cell.angle_gamma   90.00
#
_symmetry.space_group_name_H-M   'P 1'
#
loop_
_entity.id
_entity.type
_entity.pdbx_description
1 polymer ?
#
loop_
_entity_poly.entity_id
_entity_poly.type
_entity_poly.pdbx_seq_one_letter_code
_entity_poly.pdbx_strand_id
1 'polypeptide(L)'
;MAEFVQHRKEQMMIEIPMLKTLFDERTVKRILKKRENFEYGLMRRNKTEADFKNYIAYLKSIIKKVEQMDTPNIESSRLINKINTRITFLYRAALKYFIADVKLWKEYIKFLIKIKRKELLHRVIDKALSLHGNISDELYVFAVKSAYPNIQKIREMYTIGIHTHKTSSDLHYYAFKYELAFSEILRQKVLAKEKEVSDNDPALNGSVAQVIFQSATDTIKSDINVFFKMLREASQYSFANNLVNEIKSYMLSKFGCEPKFWNEFATRELINESIVTEKLRIKNCLDKYDQALSFIDTDEMWDYYLTTILELTSDTEKTEIYKRNLLRQSMFNAHQKNKLKPKHYIAWMNKSKSSSMFNEIVDWATEKYPNDQSILDKRIERLANNDKLLAYKIFKENIHIVSPSVWLIMVQCFSNESQLSEIFNMAFEDNSTCAIDVKKKLGNEYLLWLSKNKSLTDSRNAYNKLMINNFCDASLCKTQVTIEIEQEKIDVTKIRQHFTLACMKFGKENIDLWMDRIFFELKYGSPKMVSNIYHQALTTLNNEESDTFAEEYALKASTFNQHTCFTIT
;
A
#
# COMPACT_ATOMS: atom_id res chain seq x y z
N MET A 1 13.12 -39.70 -24.34
CA MET A 1 12.56 -38.71 -23.36
C MET A 1 13.08 -38.98 -21.94
N ALA A 2 13.01 -40.22 -21.45
CA ALA A 2 13.57 -40.62 -20.15
C ALA A 2 15.10 -40.47 -20.07
N GLU A 3 15.85 -40.81 -21.12
CA GLU A 3 17.32 -40.70 -21.16
C GLU A 3 17.84 -39.27 -20.98
N PHE A 4 17.18 -38.27 -21.58
CA PHE A 4 17.56 -36.86 -21.41
C PHE A 4 17.27 -36.34 -20.00
N VAL A 5 16.22 -36.84 -19.35
CA VAL A 5 15.94 -36.53 -17.93
C VAL A 5 16.99 -37.20 -17.05
N GLN A 6 17.36 -38.44 -17.36
CA GLN A 6 18.37 -39.20 -16.63
C GLN A 6 19.74 -38.54 -16.72
N HIS A 7 20.16 -38.11 -17.89
CA HIS A 7 21.40 -37.34 -18.06
C HIS A 7 21.38 -36.01 -17.29
N ARG A 8 20.24 -35.31 -17.25
CA ARG A 8 20.11 -34.09 -16.45
C ARG A 8 20.14 -34.36 -14.95
N LYS A 9 19.59 -35.50 -14.50
CA LYS A 9 19.69 -35.97 -13.10
C LYS A 9 21.14 -36.29 -12.73
N GLU A 10 21.89 -36.93 -13.62
CA GLU A 10 23.33 -37.18 -13.43
C GLU A 10 24.11 -35.87 -13.24
N GLN A 11 23.80 -34.84 -14.03
CA GLN A 11 24.39 -33.52 -13.82
C GLN A 11 23.97 -32.86 -12.49
N MET A 12 22.78 -33.17 -11.95
CA MET A 12 22.36 -32.71 -10.62
C MET A 12 23.07 -33.44 -9.48
N MET A 13 23.54 -34.68 -9.72
CA MET A 13 24.27 -35.47 -8.71
C MET A 13 25.56 -34.78 -8.26
N ILE A 14 26.21 -34.03 -9.15
CA ILE A 14 27.42 -33.24 -8.86
C ILE A 14 27.14 -32.14 -7.82
N GLU A 15 25.90 -31.67 -7.73
CA GLU A 15 25.49 -30.60 -6.81
C GLU A 15 25.04 -31.16 -5.43
N ILE A 16 24.83 -32.48 -5.30
CA ILE A 16 24.33 -33.12 -4.05
C ILE A 16 25.30 -32.95 -2.88
N PRO A 17 26.63 -33.18 -3.01
CA PRO A 17 27.55 -32.96 -1.91
C PRO A 17 27.50 -31.53 -1.38
N MET A 18 27.45 -30.54 -2.28
CA MET A 18 27.37 -29.11 -1.95
C MET A 18 26.03 -28.75 -1.28
N LEU A 19 24.94 -29.40 -1.68
CA LEU A 19 23.62 -29.21 -1.05
C LEU A 19 23.59 -29.81 0.35
N LYS A 20 24.23 -30.97 0.58
CA LYS A 20 24.29 -31.62 1.90
C LYS A 20 25.14 -30.86 2.91
N THR A 21 26.13 -30.08 2.46
CA THR A 21 26.90 -29.20 3.36
C THR A 21 26.13 -27.97 3.82
N LEU A 22 25.05 -27.58 3.12
CA LEU A 22 24.31 -26.34 3.37
C LEU A 22 22.89 -26.56 3.89
N PHE A 23 22.29 -27.71 3.61
CA PHE A 23 20.91 -28.02 3.96
C PHE A 23 20.81 -29.40 4.63
N ASP A 24 19.80 -29.56 5.48
CA ASP A 24 19.44 -30.84 6.07
C ASP A 24 19.00 -31.85 4.99
N GLU A 25 19.19 -33.13 5.26
CA GLU A 25 18.93 -34.19 4.29
C GLU A 25 17.48 -34.21 3.78
N ARG A 26 16.50 -33.84 4.62
CA ARG A 26 15.09 -33.76 4.23
C ARG A 26 14.88 -32.63 3.22
N THR A 27 15.49 -31.47 3.46
CA THR A 27 15.45 -30.35 2.50
C THR A 27 16.15 -30.68 1.19
N VAL A 28 17.30 -31.34 1.23
CA VAL A 28 18.00 -31.77 -0.01
C VAL A 28 17.12 -32.71 -0.83
N LYS A 29 16.50 -33.72 -0.20
CA LYS A 29 15.55 -34.64 -0.88
C LYS A 29 14.38 -33.88 -1.50
N ARG A 30 13.81 -32.91 -0.78
CA ARG A 30 12.72 -32.06 -1.29
C ARG A 30 13.18 -31.20 -2.48
N ILE A 31 14.39 -30.65 -2.45
CA ILE A 31 14.97 -29.88 -3.55
C ILE A 31 15.11 -30.75 -4.80
N LEU A 32 15.71 -31.92 -4.66
CA LEU A 32 15.91 -32.85 -5.77
C LEU A 32 14.57 -33.29 -6.39
N LYS A 33 13.60 -33.68 -5.57
CA LYS A 33 12.26 -34.07 -6.04
C LYS A 33 11.55 -32.93 -6.77
N LYS A 34 11.61 -31.71 -6.25
CA LYS A 34 11.02 -30.54 -6.94
C LYS A 34 11.70 -30.25 -8.28
N ARG A 35 13.03 -30.31 -8.34
CA ARG A 35 13.78 -30.12 -9.60
C ARG A 35 13.44 -31.19 -10.62
N GLU A 36 13.35 -32.45 -10.19
CA GLU A 36 12.93 -33.56 -11.04
C GLU A 36 11.55 -33.32 -11.65
N ASN A 37 10.57 -32.88 -10.85
CA ASN A 37 9.24 -32.53 -11.36
C ASN A 37 9.29 -31.42 -12.43
N PHE A 38 10.13 -30.40 -12.23
CA PHE A 38 10.33 -29.36 -13.24
C PHE A 38 10.99 -29.91 -14.52
N GLU A 39 11.98 -30.80 -14.42
CA GLU A 39 12.60 -31.41 -15.61
C GLU A 39 11.61 -32.27 -16.41
N TYR A 40 10.72 -33.01 -15.74
CA TYR A 40 9.63 -33.72 -16.43
C TYR A 40 8.66 -32.75 -17.11
N GLY A 41 8.32 -31.64 -16.45
CA GLY A 41 7.51 -30.57 -17.04
C GLY A 41 8.12 -30.04 -18.33
N LEU A 42 9.44 -29.78 -18.32
CA LEU A 42 10.18 -29.31 -19.49
C LEU A 42 10.32 -30.34 -20.62
N MET A 43 10.04 -31.62 -20.38
CA MET A 43 10.08 -32.67 -21.41
C MET A 43 8.72 -32.94 -22.05
N ARG A 44 7.64 -32.33 -21.56
CA ARG A 44 6.31 -32.47 -22.15
C ARG A 44 6.30 -32.00 -23.61
N ARG A 45 5.39 -32.57 -24.42
CA ARG A 45 5.24 -32.21 -25.85
C ARG A 45 4.89 -30.72 -25.99
N ASN A 46 3.88 -30.27 -25.24
CA ASN A 46 3.47 -28.86 -25.19
C ASN A 46 4.17 -28.17 -24.01
N LYS A 47 5.28 -27.50 -24.29
CA LYS A 47 6.02 -26.72 -23.27
C LYS A 47 5.39 -25.34 -23.18
N THR A 48 5.14 -24.88 -21.97
CA THR A 48 4.62 -23.54 -21.73
C THR A 48 5.74 -22.62 -21.22
N GLU A 49 5.58 -21.32 -21.43
CA GLU A 49 6.49 -20.31 -20.88
C GLU A 49 6.53 -20.38 -19.34
N ALA A 50 5.39 -20.70 -18.73
CA ALA A 50 5.24 -20.89 -17.28
C ALA A 50 6.13 -22.01 -16.74
N ASP A 51 6.33 -23.10 -17.48
CA ASP A 51 7.20 -24.20 -17.06
C ASP A 51 8.65 -23.73 -16.85
N PHE A 52 9.16 -22.89 -17.75
CA PHE A 52 10.49 -22.30 -17.62
C PHE A 52 10.53 -21.25 -16.52
N LYS A 53 9.55 -20.33 -16.47
CA LYS A 53 9.49 -19.25 -15.47
C LYS A 53 9.43 -19.79 -14.04
N ASN A 54 8.57 -20.78 -13.79
CA ASN A 54 8.41 -21.39 -12.48
C ASN A 54 9.69 -22.10 -12.02
N TYR A 55 10.37 -22.79 -12.94
CA TYR A 55 11.63 -23.45 -12.59
C TYR A 55 12.75 -22.43 -12.31
N ILE A 56 12.86 -21.38 -13.12
CA ILE A 56 13.83 -20.30 -12.90
C ILE A 56 13.56 -19.60 -11.56
N ALA A 57 12.30 -19.28 -11.26
CA ALA A 57 11.90 -18.67 -9.99
C ALA A 57 12.25 -19.57 -8.79
N TYR A 58 12.00 -20.88 -8.91
CA TYR A 58 12.37 -21.85 -7.90
C TYR A 58 13.89 -21.89 -7.67
N LEU A 59 14.71 -21.94 -8.72
CA LEU A 59 16.17 -21.92 -8.60
C LEU A 59 16.69 -20.61 -7.98
N LYS A 60 16.10 -19.46 -8.35
CA LYS A 60 16.40 -18.17 -7.72
C LYS A 60 16.05 -18.17 -6.22
N SER A 61 14.96 -18.84 -5.82
CA SER A 61 14.59 -18.97 -4.41
C SER A 61 15.62 -19.78 -3.61
N ILE A 62 16.27 -20.77 -4.23
CA ILE A 62 17.36 -21.52 -3.59
C ILE A 62 18.57 -20.61 -3.40
N ILE A 63 18.96 -19.86 -4.43
CA ILE A 63 20.07 -18.88 -4.31
C ILE A 63 19.80 -17.91 -3.16
N LYS A 64 18.60 -17.34 -3.10
CA LYS A 64 18.21 -16.40 -2.02
C LYS A 64 18.34 -17.05 -0.63
N LYS A 65 17.94 -18.31 -0.48
CA LYS A 65 18.08 -19.05 0.79
C LYS A 65 19.54 -19.28 1.17
N VAL A 66 20.40 -19.60 0.20
CA VAL A 66 21.84 -19.77 0.44
C VAL A 66 22.50 -18.43 0.78
N GLU A 67 22.11 -17.34 0.13
CA GLU A 67 22.59 -15.97 0.41
C GLU A 67 22.17 -15.47 1.81
N GLN A 68 21.06 -15.98 2.36
CA GLN A 68 20.54 -15.63 3.69
C GLN A 68 21.16 -16.45 4.83
N MET A 69 21.97 -17.46 4.53
CA MET A 69 22.69 -18.23 5.55
C MET A 69 23.97 -17.47 5.91
N ASP A 70 24.17 -17.13 7.18
CA ASP A 70 25.33 -16.38 7.73
C ASP A 70 26.69 -17.09 7.59
N THR A 71 26.80 -18.14 6.77
CA THR A 71 28.03 -18.89 6.51
C THR A 71 28.47 -18.73 5.06
N PRO A 72 29.21 -17.65 4.72
CA PRO A 72 29.82 -17.50 3.41
C PRO A 72 30.98 -18.50 3.25
N ASN A 73 30.65 -19.75 2.88
CA ASN A 73 31.61 -20.79 2.55
C ASN A 73 31.88 -20.80 1.02
N ILE A 74 33.07 -21.25 0.63
CA ILE A 74 33.47 -21.52 -0.76
C ILE A 74 32.43 -22.41 -1.46
N GLU A 75 31.86 -23.39 -0.75
CA GLU A 75 30.83 -24.28 -1.26
C GLU A 75 29.50 -23.56 -1.58
N SER A 76 29.10 -22.56 -0.80
CA SER A 76 27.94 -21.70 -1.09
C SER A 76 28.11 -20.98 -2.43
N SER A 77 29.31 -20.41 -2.65
CA SER A 77 29.63 -19.72 -3.90
C SER A 77 29.69 -20.67 -5.10
N ARG A 78 30.26 -21.88 -4.93
CA ARG A 78 30.28 -22.93 -5.97
C ARG A 78 28.87 -23.37 -6.36
N LEU A 79 28.01 -23.61 -5.37
CA LEU A 79 26.62 -23.99 -5.60
C LEU A 79 25.86 -22.87 -6.33
N ILE A 80 25.95 -21.62 -5.86
CA ILE A 80 25.32 -20.47 -6.52
C ILE A 80 25.77 -20.36 -7.98
N ASN A 81 27.06 -20.55 -8.28
CA ASN A 81 27.59 -20.52 -9.64
C ASN A 81 27.06 -21.65 -10.53
N LYS A 82 26.88 -22.86 -9.98
CA LYS A 82 26.26 -23.99 -10.69
C LYS A 82 24.79 -23.72 -10.98
N ILE A 83 24.04 -23.26 -9.99
CA ILE A 83 22.62 -22.88 -10.15
C ILE A 83 22.48 -21.75 -11.18
N ASN A 84 23.33 -20.72 -11.13
CA ASN A 84 23.33 -19.64 -12.12
C ASN A 84 23.61 -20.15 -13.55
N THR A 85 24.51 -21.12 -13.70
CA THR A 85 24.78 -21.76 -14.99
C THR A 85 23.55 -22.53 -15.49
N ARG A 86 22.82 -23.21 -14.58
CA ARG A 86 21.56 -23.88 -14.91
C ARG A 86 20.48 -22.89 -15.33
N ILE A 87 20.28 -21.81 -14.59
CA ILE A 87 19.33 -20.74 -14.94
C ILE A 87 19.67 -20.17 -16.32
N THR A 88 20.96 -19.96 -16.61
CA THR A 88 21.42 -19.52 -17.94
C THR A 88 21.02 -20.50 -19.05
N PHE A 89 21.17 -21.81 -18.81
CA PHE A 89 20.71 -22.83 -19.75
C PHE A 89 19.19 -22.82 -19.92
N LEU A 90 18.43 -22.66 -18.84
CA LEU A 90 16.96 -22.60 -18.89
C LEU A 90 16.47 -21.41 -19.71
N TYR A 91 17.03 -20.22 -19.52
CA TYR A 91 16.71 -19.06 -20.36
C TYR A 91 17.03 -19.33 -21.84
N ARG A 92 18.21 -19.90 -22.14
CA ARG A 92 18.57 -20.27 -23.52
C ARG A 92 17.62 -21.32 -24.12
N ALA A 93 17.17 -22.29 -23.33
CA ALA A 93 16.23 -23.30 -23.77
C ALA A 93 14.84 -22.68 -24.02
N ALA A 94 14.37 -21.82 -23.12
CA ALA A 94 13.11 -21.09 -23.26
C ALA A 94 13.12 -20.25 -24.54
N LEU A 95 14.20 -19.50 -24.78
CA LEU A 95 14.38 -18.67 -25.97
C LEU A 95 14.49 -19.46 -27.28
N LYS A 96 14.61 -20.80 -27.28
CA LYS A 96 14.46 -21.59 -28.51
C LYS A 96 13.00 -21.72 -28.95
N TYR A 97 12.08 -21.74 -27.99
CA TYR A 97 10.65 -21.90 -28.24
C TYR A 97 9.91 -20.56 -28.27
N PHE A 98 10.33 -19.61 -27.43
CA PHE A 98 9.69 -18.31 -27.25
C PHE A 98 10.59 -17.17 -27.74
N ILE A 99 11.10 -17.29 -28.98
CA ILE A 99 12.02 -16.30 -29.56
C ILE A 99 11.39 -14.91 -29.63
N ALA A 100 10.08 -14.83 -29.91
CA ALA A 100 9.34 -13.58 -30.06
C ALA A 100 9.06 -12.83 -28.75
N ASP A 101 9.22 -13.46 -27.58
CA ASP A 101 8.90 -12.84 -26.31
C ASP A 101 10.02 -11.89 -25.84
N VAL A 102 9.85 -10.60 -26.11
CA VAL A 102 10.76 -9.53 -25.68
C VAL A 102 10.90 -9.47 -24.15
N LYS A 103 9.85 -9.80 -23.38
CA LYS A 103 9.93 -9.78 -21.90
C LYS A 103 10.90 -10.84 -21.41
N LEU A 104 10.87 -12.04 -22.00
CA LEU A 104 11.82 -13.11 -21.67
C LEU A 104 13.27 -12.72 -21.99
N TRP A 105 13.52 -12.03 -23.11
CA TRP A 105 14.84 -11.46 -23.42
C TRP A 105 15.30 -10.46 -22.36
N LYS A 106 14.43 -9.50 -21.98
CA LYS A 106 14.72 -8.50 -20.94
C LYS A 106 15.04 -9.15 -19.59
N GLU A 107 14.26 -10.15 -19.17
CA GLU A 107 14.52 -10.90 -17.94
C GLU A 107 15.86 -11.63 -17.97
N TYR A 108 16.21 -12.25 -19.11
CA TYR A 108 17.47 -12.95 -19.27
C TYR A 108 18.66 -11.97 -19.21
N ILE A 109 18.58 -10.83 -19.89
CA ILE A 109 19.60 -9.76 -19.87
C ILE A 109 19.78 -9.24 -18.44
N LYS A 110 18.70 -8.90 -17.73
CA LYS A 110 18.75 -8.46 -16.32
C LYS A 110 19.43 -9.50 -15.43
N PHE A 111 19.14 -10.78 -15.64
CA PHE A 111 19.80 -11.87 -14.93
C PHE A 111 21.30 -11.96 -15.24
N LEU A 112 21.70 -11.84 -16.51
CA LEU A 112 23.11 -11.86 -16.94
C LEU A 112 23.91 -10.68 -16.35
N ILE A 113 23.29 -9.50 -16.26
CA ILE A 113 23.87 -8.33 -15.58
C ILE A 113 24.15 -8.65 -14.10
N LYS A 114 23.18 -9.25 -13.39
CA LYS A 114 23.35 -9.62 -11.96
C LYS A 114 24.53 -10.57 -11.74
N ILE A 115 24.70 -11.57 -12.61
CA ILE A 115 25.79 -12.56 -12.47
C ILE A 115 27.14 -12.07 -13.05
N LYS A 116 27.20 -10.84 -13.58
CA LYS A 116 28.42 -10.19 -14.12
C LYS A 116 29.15 -10.97 -15.23
N ARG A 117 28.43 -11.76 -16.05
CA ARG A 117 29.01 -12.50 -17.20
C ARG A 117 29.03 -11.66 -18.48
N LYS A 118 30.03 -10.79 -18.63
CA LYS A 118 30.12 -9.79 -19.72
C LYS A 118 30.07 -10.38 -21.14
N GLU A 119 30.93 -11.35 -21.46
CA GLU A 119 31.00 -11.95 -22.81
C GLU A 119 29.71 -12.63 -23.26
N LEU A 120 29.00 -13.24 -22.31
CA LEU A 120 27.70 -13.85 -22.60
C LEU A 120 26.62 -12.79 -22.76
N LEU A 121 26.64 -11.76 -21.91
CA LEU A 121 25.72 -10.64 -21.94
C LEU A 121 25.76 -9.93 -23.29
N HIS A 122 26.95 -9.57 -23.79
CA HIS A 122 27.10 -8.88 -25.08
C HIS A 122 26.51 -9.70 -26.24
N ARG A 123 26.86 -10.98 -26.35
CA ARG A 123 26.31 -11.86 -27.40
C ARG A 123 24.79 -11.99 -27.35
N VAL A 124 24.22 -12.03 -26.15
CA VAL A 124 22.76 -12.14 -25.96
C VAL A 124 22.08 -10.83 -26.33
N ILE A 125 22.67 -9.69 -25.97
CA ILE A 125 22.17 -8.37 -26.36
C ILE A 125 22.23 -8.19 -27.87
N ASP A 126 23.35 -8.50 -28.52
CA ASP A 126 23.51 -8.35 -29.97
C ASP A 126 22.46 -9.20 -30.72
N LYS A 127 22.20 -10.42 -30.24
CA LYS A 127 21.13 -11.28 -30.79
C LYS A 127 19.72 -10.76 -30.47
N ALA A 128 19.50 -10.17 -29.30
CA ALA A 128 18.20 -9.59 -28.95
C ALA A 128 17.92 -8.35 -29.81
N LEU A 129 18.92 -7.50 -30.04
CA LEU A 129 18.82 -6.31 -30.88
C LEU A 129 18.55 -6.65 -32.34
N SER A 130 19.22 -7.67 -32.90
CA SER A 130 18.99 -8.07 -34.29
C SER A 130 17.58 -8.58 -34.55
N LEU A 131 16.92 -9.14 -33.53
CA LEU A 131 15.56 -9.68 -33.64
C LEU A 131 14.47 -8.69 -33.21
N HIS A 132 14.73 -7.91 -32.17
CA HIS A 132 13.72 -7.12 -31.44
C HIS A 132 14.11 -5.66 -31.25
N GLY A 133 15.20 -5.20 -31.87
CA GLY A 133 15.70 -3.84 -31.73
C GLY A 133 14.65 -2.80 -32.14
N ASN A 134 13.91 -3.03 -33.22
CA ASN A 134 12.83 -2.14 -33.68
C ASN A 134 11.62 -2.06 -32.75
N ILE A 135 11.43 -3.04 -31.85
CA ILE A 135 10.25 -3.11 -30.97
C ILE A 135 10.53 -2.51 -29.60
N SER A 136 11.75 -2.67 -29.07
CA SER A 136 12.05 -2.29 -27.69
C SER A 136 13.29 -1.41 -27.57
N ASP A 137 13.06 -0.16 -27.16
CA ASP A 137 14.09 0.81 -26.80
C ASP A 137 14.94 0.37 -25.59
N GLU A 138 14.34 -0.27 -24.59
CA GLU A 138 15.03 -0.81 -23.42
C GLU A 138 16.21 -1.74 -23.79
N LEU A 139 16.13 -2.47 -24.91
CA LEU A 139 17.22 -3.33 -25.36
C LEU A 139 18.45 -2.50 -25.77
N TYR A 140 18.25 -1.37 -26.45
CA TYR A 140 19.32 -0.41 -26.74
C TYR A 140 19.87 0.22 -25.47
N VAL A 141 19.00 0.54 -24.50
CA VAL A 141 19.45 1.04 -23.17
C VAL A 141 20.35 0.01 -22.47
N PHE A 142 20.01 -1.28 -22.49
CA PHE A 142 20.88 -2.33 -21.97
C PHE A 142 22.20 -2.43 -22.73
N ALA A 143 22.15 -2.34 -24.07
CA ALA A 143 23.32 -2.40 -24.92
C ALA A 143 24.31 -1.27 -24.60
N VAL A 144 23.83 -0.02 -24.60
CA VAL A 144 24.60 1.19 -24.28
C VAL A 144 25.25 1.07 -22.90
N LYS A 145 24.49 0.68 -21.87
CA LYS A 145 25.03 0.47 -20.51
C LYS A 145 26.11 -0.61 -20.45
N SER A 146 25.89 -1.73 -21.15
CA SER A 146 26.79 -2.88 -21.12
C SER A 146 28.09 -2.66 -21.91
N ALA A 147 28.08 -1.74 -22.88
CA ALA A 147 29.21 -1.44 -23.74
C ALA A 147 30.27 -0.54 -23.06
N TYR A 148 29.91 0.14 -21.96
CA TYR A 148 30.85 0.98 -21.21
C TYR A 148 32.07 0.19 -20.69
N PRO A 149 33.31 0.70 -20.85
CA PRO A 149 33.70 2.04 -21.30
C PRO A 149 34.06 2.18 -22.81
N ASN A 150 33.66 1.25 -23.68
CA ASN A 150 33.95 1.35 -25.12
C ASN A 150 33.06 2.41 -25.79
N ILE A 151 33.61 3.60 -25.98
CA ILE A 151 32.89 4.77 -26.53
C ILE A 151 32.39 4.53 -27.95
N GLN A 152 33.20 3.91 -28.83
CA GLN A 152 32.79 3.69 -30.21
C GLN A 152 31.55 2.80 -30.29
N LYS A 153 31.56 1.70 -29.50
CA LYS A 153 30.39 0.81 -29.41
C LYS A 153 29.19 1.49 -28.76
N ILE A 154 29.40 2.34 -27.75
CA ILE A 154 28.32 3.15 -27.14
C ILE A 154 27.68 4.06 -28.20
N ARG A 155 28.48 4.80 -28.96
CA ARG A 155 28.03 5.73 -30.01
C ARG A 155 27.24 5.04 -31.09
N GLU A 156 27.75 3.91 -31.58
CA GLU A 156 27.04 3.08 -32.56
C GLU A 156 25.66 2.65 -32.03
N MET A 157 25.61 2.09 -30.82
CA MET A 157 24.36 1.56 -30.25
C MET A 157 23.33 2.64 -29.94
N TYR A 158 23.73 3.78 -29.36
CA TYR A 158 22.75 4.85 -29.10
C TYR A 158 22.33 5.56 -30.39
N THR A 159 23.19 5.70 -31.39
CA THR A 159 22.84 6.38 -32.65
C THR A 159 21.78 5.58 -33.40
N ILE A 160 21.99 4.27 -33.55
CA ILE A 160 21.00 3.35 -34.14
C ILE A 160 19.72 3.35 -33.30
N GLY A 161 19.86 3.28 -31.98
CA GLY A 161 18.73 3.26 -31.06
C GLY A 161 17.89 4.52 -31.11
N ILE A 162 18.49 5.72 -31.12
CA ILE A 162 17.78 7.01 -31.18
C ILE A 162 17.11 7.19 -32.53
N HIS A 163 17.76 6.75 -33.61
CA HIS A 163 17.15 6.77 -34.95
C HIS A 163 15.88 5.91 -35.01
N THR A 164 15.93 4.73 -34.37
CA THR A 164 14.82 3.77 -34.33
C THR A 164 13.72 4.20 -33.35
N HIS A 165 14.11 4.68 -32.17
CA HIS A 165 13.24 5.03 -31.04
C HIS A 165 13.43 6.49 -30.64
N LYS A 166 13.00 7.39 -31.53
CA LYS A 166 13.16 8.84 -31.36
C LYS A 166 12.54 9.39 -30.08
N THR A 167 11.49 8.74 -29.56
CA THR A 167 10.78 9.18 -28.35
C THR A 167 11.31 8.55 -27.06
N SER A 168 12.39 7.75 -27.11
CA SER A 168 12.90 7.08 -25.93
C SER A 168 13.66 8.03 -25.01
N SER A 169 12.98 8.44 -23.94
CA SER A 169 13.48 9.22 -22.80
C SER A 169 14.79 8.70 -22.22
N ASP A 170 14.84 7.41 -21.86
CA ASP A 170 15.99 6.81 -21.21
C ASP A 170 17.20 6.73 -22.15
N LEU A 171 16.98 6.45 -23.43
CA LEU A 171 18.07 6.34 -24.40
C LEU A 171 18.77 7.68 -24.62
N HIS A 172 18.01 8.77 -24.76
CA HIS A 172 18.56 10.12 -24.83
C HIS A 172 19.35 10.48 -23.56
N TYR A 173 18.80 10.15 -22.39
CA TYR A 173 19.50 10.37 -21.11
C TYR A 173 20.82 9.61 -21.03
N TYR A 174 20.86 8.32 -21.38
CA TYR A 174 22.10 7.54 -21.32
C TYR A 174 23.12 7.98 -22.37
N ALA A 175 22.68 8.34 -23.58
CA ALA A 175 23.56 8.92 -24.60
C ALA A 175 24.20 10.22 -24.08
N PHE A 176 23.39 11.14 -23.55
CA PHE A 176 23.84 12.39 -22.94
C PHE A 176 24.85 12.15 -21.80
N LYS A 177 24.53 11.25 -20.86
CA LYS A 177 25.38 10.91 -19.72
C LYS A 177 26.75 10.38 -20.15
N TYR A 178 26.77 9.44 -21.09
CA TYR A 178 28.03 8.82 -21.50
C TYR A 178 28.89 9.76 -22.35
N GLU A 179 28.31 10.67 -23.13
CA GLU A 179 29.09 11.70 -23.83
C GLU A 179 29.76 12.67 -22.85
N LEU A 180 29.07 13.13 -21.79
CA LEU A 180 29.70 13.96 -20.76
C LEU A 180 30.84 13.22 -20.04
N ALA A 181 30.61 11.96 -19.67
CA ALA A 181 31.65 11.13 -19.06
C ALA A 181 32.85 10.92 -20.00
N PHE A 182 32.62 10.82 -21.31
CA PHE A 182 33.69 10.71 -22.28
C PHE A 182 34.50 12.01 -22.42
N SER A 183 33.83 13.16 -22.49
CA SER A 183 34.50 14.47 -22.51
C SER A 183 35.41 14.65 -21.30
N GLU A 184 34.95 14.26 -20.11
CA GLU A 184 35.78 14.28 -18.89
C GLU A 184 37.01 13.38 -19.00
N ILE A 185 36.85 12.14 -19.47
CA ILE A 185 37.98 11.21 -19.68
C ILE A 185 38.99 11.79 -20.68
N LEU A 186 38.53 12.46 -21.74
CA LEU A 186 39.42 13.10 -22.71
C LEU A 186 40.15 14.31 -22.11
N ARG A 187 39.45 15.17 -21.36
CA ARG A 187 40.08 16.31 -20.65
C ARG A 187 41.19 15.83 -19.72
N GLN A 188 40.92 14.78 -18.93
CA GLN A 188 41.94 14.17 -18.05
C GLN A 188 43.15 13.63 -18.83
N LYS A 189 42.94 13.02 -20.00
CA LYS A 189 44.03 12.55 -20.86
C LYS A 189 44.85 13.68 -21.48
N VAL A 190 44.23 14.83 -21.78
CA VAL A 190 44.93 16.00 -22.31
C VAL A 190 45.77 16.65 -21.20
N LEU A 191 45.21 16.80 -20.00
CA LEU A 191 45.93 17.29 -18.81
C LEU A 191 47.11 16.40 -18.43
N ALA A 192 46.94 15.07 -18.50
CA ALA A 192 48.02 14.12 -18.24
C ALA A 192 49.19 14.19 -19.25
N LYS A 193 48.98 14.86 -20.39
CA LYS A 193 50.02 15.11 -21.41
C LYS A 193 50.63 16.51 -21.30
N GLU A 194 50.36 17.23 -20.20
CA GLU A 194 50.82 18.61 -19.94
C GLU A 194 50.43 19.60 -21.04
N LYS A 195 49.35 19.32 -21.79
CA LYS A 195 48.80 20.23 -22.79
C LYS A 195 47.65 21.02 -22.16
N GLU A 196 47.54 22.29 -22.54
CA GLU A 196 46.37 23.09 -22.20
C GLU A 196 45.11 22.46 -22.82
N VAL A 197 44.06 22.36 -22.00
CA VAL A 197 42.76 21.88 -22.46
C VAL A 197 42.12 22.98 -23.29
N SER A 198 41.94 22.74 -24.59
CA SER A 198 41.21 23.67 -25.44
C SER A 198 39.72 23.57 -25.13
N ASP A 199 39.15 24.64 -24.57
CA ASP A 199 37.71 24.73 -24.30
C ASP A 199 36.87 24.96 -25.58
N ASN A 200 37.52 25.13 -26.73
CA ASN A 200 36.87 25.23 -28.04
C ASN A 200 36.70 23.89 -28.75
N ASP A 201 37.30 22.80 -28.25
CA ASP A 201 37.14 21.47 -28.85
C ASP A 201 35.74 20.90 -28.51
N PRO A 202 34.88 20.63 -29.53
CA PRO A 202 33.54 20.07 -29.32
C PRO A 202 33.53 18.74 -28.55
N ALA A 203 34.62 17.98 -28.60
CA ALA A 203 34.75 16.72 -27.88
C ALA A 203 35.06 16.93 -26.38
N LEU A 204 35.59 18.09 -25.99
CA LEU A 204 36.06 18.41 -24.63
C LEU A 204 35.14 19.37 -23.87
N ASN A 205 34.30 20.15 -24.57
CA ASN A 205 33.47 21.19 -23.97
C ASN A 205 31.99 20.79 -23.77
N GLY A 206 31.64 19.54 -24.11
CA GLY A 206 30.28 19.01 -23.96
C GLY A 206 29.32 19.37 -25.10
N SER A 207 29.79 19.97 -26.20
CA SER A 207 28.93 20.27 -27.37
C SER A 207 28.26 19.04 -27.98
N VAL A 208 28.90 17.85 -27.92
CA VAL A 208 28.25 16.61 -28.38
C VAL A 208 27.03 16.27 -27.51
N ALA A 209 27.13 16.45 -26.19
CA ALA A 209 26.00 16.26 -25.28
C ALA A 209 24.91 17.33 -25.49
N GLN A 210 25.30 18.56 -25.86
CA GLN A 210 24.37 19.62 -26.24
C GLN A 210 23.53 19.24 -27.47
N VAL A 211 24.13 18.66 -28.52
CA VAL A 211 23.40 18.18 -29.69
C VAL A 211 22.39 17.08 -29.33
N ILE A 212 22.78 16.15 -28.44
CA ILE A 212 21.86 15.11 -27.95
C ILE A 212 20.72 15.74 -27.15
N PHE A 213 21.00 16.75 -26.33
CA PHE A 213 19.98 17.49 -25.60
C PHE A 213 19.00 18.18 -26.56
N GLN A 214 19.48 18.88 -27.58
CA GLN A 214 18.62 19.51 -28.60
C GLN A 214 17.73 18.48 -29.32
N SER A 215 18.31 17.35 -29.75
CA SER A 215 17.55 16.22 -30.30
C SER A 215 16.47 15.72 -29.33
N ALA A 216 16.77 15.65 -28.03
CA ALA A 216 15.80 15.27 -27.01
C ALA A 216 14.70 16.33 -26.85
N THR A 217 15.01 17.62 -26.93
CA THR A 217 14.00 18.69 -26.85
C THR A 217 13.01 18.67 -28.02
N ASP A 218 13.46 18.29 -29.22
CA ASP A 218 12.61 18.21 -30.40
C ASP A 218 11.69 16.98 -30.38
N THR A 219 12.16 15.88 -29.79
CA THR A 219 11.48 14.58 -29.85
C THR A 219 10.71 14.23 -28.58
N ILE A 220 11.25 14.59 -27.41
CA ILE A 220 10.72 14.26 -26.08
C ILE A 220 10.20 15.55 -25.44
N LYS A 221 9.05 16.04 -25.91
CA LYS A 221 8.49 17.33 -25.46
C LYS A 221 7.79 17.26 -24.10
N SER A 222 7.40 16.07 -23.63
CA SER A 222 6.50 15.91 -22.47
C SER A 222 7.15 15.30 -21.23
N ASP A 223 8.37 14.77 -21.30
CA ASP A 223 9.01 14.10 -20.17
C ASP A 223 9.96 15.02 -19.39
N ILE A 224 9.37 15.74 -18.43
CA ILE A 224 10.08 16.66 -17.53
C ILE A 224 11.19 15.94 -16.74
N ASN A 225 10.99 14.67 -16.39
CA ASN A 225 11.91 13.94 -15.51
C ASN A 225 13.25 13.66 -16.17
N VAL A 226 13.26 13.41 -17.48
CA VAL A 226 14.49 13.22 -18.26
C VAL A 226 15.36 14.47 -18.21
N PHE A 227 14.78 15.64 -18.41
CA PHE A 227 15.52 16.90 -18.40
C PHE A 227 16.11 17.22 -17.03
N PHE A 228 15.42 16.89 -15.94
CA PHE A 228 16.00 16.99 -14.60
C PHE A 228 17.15 16.01 -14.38
N LYS A 229 17.04 14.76 -14.87
CA LYS A 229 18.15 13.81 -14.82
C LYS A 229 19.36 14.34 -15.62
N MET A 230 19.14 14.89 -16.82
CA MET A 230 20.20 15.50 -17.63
C MET A 230 20.84 16.70 -16.93
N LEU A 231 20.05 17.58 -16.31
CA LEU A 231 20.55 18.73 -15.55
C LEU A 231 21.47 18.29 -14.40
N ARG A 232 21.08 17.25 -13.65
CA ARG A 232 21.89 16.70 -12.55
C ARG A 232 23.20 16.08 -13.05
N GLU A 233 23.18 15.38 -14.18
CA GLU A 233 24.40 14.82 -14.76
C GLU A 233 25.33 15.93 -15.27
N ALA A 234 24.81 16.92 -15.98
CA ALA A 234 25.61 18.05 -16.47
C ALA A 234 26.24 18.85 -15.33
N SER A 235 25.51 19.05 -14.23
CA SER A 235 25.99 19.81 -13.07
C SER A 235 27.17 19.17 -12.33
N GLN A 236 27.51 17.90 -12.61
CA GLN A 236 28.68 17.23 -12.04
C GLN A 236 29.99 17.66 -12.72
N TYR A 237 29.91 18.26 -13.91
CA TYR A 237 31.06 18.58 -14.75
C TYR A 237 31.23 20.09 -14.89
N SER A 238 32.37 20.64 -14.43
CA SER A 238 32.63 22.08 -14.46
C SER A 238 32.66 22.66 -15.88
N PHE A 239 33.09 21.88 -16.87
CA PHE A 239 33.12 22.31 -18.27
C PHE A 239 31.72 22.42 -18.89
N ALA A 240 30.69 21.81 -18.29
CA ALA A 240 29.33 21.77 -18.84
C ALA A 240 28.44 22.92 -18.33
N ASN A 241 28.99 23.96 -17.70
CA ASN A 241 28.21 25.08 -17.15
C ASN A 241 27.31 25.79 -18.18
N ASN A 242 27.79 25.97 -19.41
CA ASN A 242 27.00 26.57 -20.48
C ASN A 242 25.77 25.71 -20.81
N LEU A 243 25.97 24.39 -20.91
CA LEU A 243 24.91 23.41 -21.14
C LEU A 243 23.92 23.35 -19.96
N VAL A 244 24.39 23.47 -18.72
CA VAL A 244 23.53 23.56 -17.53
C VAL A 244 22.60 24.78 -17.63
N ASN A 245 23.12 25.93 -18.05
CA ASN A 245 22.32 27.15 -18.20
C ASN A 245 21.30 27.03 -19.34
N GLU A 246 21.68 26.39 -20.45
CA GLU A 246 20.77 26.09 -21.58
C GLU A 246 19.64 25.14 -21.17
N ILE A 247 19.95 24.07 -20.42
CA ILE A 247 18.92 23.15 -19.92
C ILE A 247 17.95 23.89 -18.99
N LYS A 248 18.45 24.74 -18.09
CA LYS A 248 17.60 25.55 -17.18
C LYS A 248 16.69 26.50 -17.94
N SER A 249 17.23 27.25 -18.92
CA SER A 249 16.44 28.21 -19.70
C SER A 249 15.36 27.50 -20.54
N TYR A 250 15.71 26.37 -21.15
CA TYR A 250 14.74 25.54 -21.87
C TYR A 250 13.62 25.07 -20.95
N MET A 251 13.96 24.50 -19.79
CA MET A 251 12.98 23.98 -18.82
C MET A 251 12.03 25.08 -18.31
N LEU A 252 12.56 26.26 -17.99
CA LEU A 252 11.74 27.40 -17.58
C LEU A 252 10.85 27.92 -18.70
N SER A 253 11.35 28.00 -19.94
CA SER A 253 10.56 28.49 -21.08
C SER A 253 9.43 27.54 -21.49
N LYS A 254 9.64 26.22 -21.37
CA LYS A 254 8.66 25.21 -21.79
C LYS A 254 7.70 24.77 -20.70
N PHE A 255 8.21 24.57 -19.48
CA PHE A 255 7.43 24.00 -18.37
C PHE A 255 7.22 24.97 -17.22
N GLY A 256 7.73 26.20 -17.32
CA GLY A 256 7.66 27.19 -16.24
C GLY A 256 6.25 27.58 -15.81
N CYS A 257 5.22 27.30 -16.62
CA CYS A 257 3.81 27.51 -16.27
C CYS A 257 3.11 26.25 -15.72
N GLU A 258 3.77 25.09 -15.69
CA GLU A 258 3.16 23.84 -15.22
C GLU A 258 3.42 23.61 -13.73
N PRO A 259 2.38 23.45 -12.88
CA PRO A 259 2.55 23.17 -11.45
C PRO A 259 3.39 21.91 -11.17
N LYS A 260 3.27 20.89 -12.03
CA LYS A 260 4.01 19.62 -11.93
C LYS A 260 5.52 19.83 -12.02
N PHE A 261 5.97 20.72 -12.90
CA PHE A 261 7.38 21.04 -13.06
C PHE A 261 7.98 21.59 -11.76
N TRP A 262 7.28 22.54 -11.13
CA TRP A 262 7.73 23.17 -9.89
C TRP A 262 7.68 22.22 -8.69
N ASN A 263 6.65 21.37 -8.59
CA ASN A 263 6.60 20.30 -7.59
C ASN A 263 7.80 19.35 -7.74
N GLU A 264 8.07 18.90 -8.97
CA GLU A 264 9.18 17.99 -9.24
C GLU A 264 10.56 18.66 -9.09
N PHE A 265 10.64 19.99 -9.25
CA PHE A 265 11.84 20.77 -8.97
C PHE A 265 12.11 20.86 -7.47
N ALA A 266 11.09 21.24 -6.69
CA ALA A 266 11.19 21.44 -5.25
C ALA A 266 11.42 20.12 -4.49
N THR A 267 10.73 19.04 -4.86
CA THR A 267 10.90 17.71 -4.25
C THR A 267 12.31 17.13 -4.46
N ARG A 268 12.98 17.44 -5.58
CA ARG A 268 14.36 17.01 -5.81
C ARG A 268 15.38 17.72 -4.93
N GLU A 269 15.13 18.97 -4.55
CA GLU A 269 15.98 19.67 -3.57
C GLU A 269 15.92 19.01 -2.19
N LEU A 270 14.81 18.35 -1.84
CA LEU A 270 14.70 17.55 -0.60
C LEU A 270 15.58 16.28 -0.63
N ILE A 271 15.65 15.63 -1.80
CA ILE A 271 16.39 14.38 -2.01
C ILE A 271 17.88 14.65 -2.25
N ASN A 272 18.29 15.91 -2.42
CA ASN A 272 19.66 16.25 -2.73
C ASN A 272 20.62 15.95 -1.57
N GLU A 273 21.26 14.79 -1.63
CA GLU A 273 22.20 14.27 -0.63
C GLU A 273 23.44 15.15 -0.44
N SER A 274 23.76 16.01 -1.42
CA SER A 274 24.94 16.90 -1.35
C SER A 274 24.81 17.99 -0.29
N ILE A 275 23.58 18.29 0.19
CA ILE A 275 23.34 19.32 1.19
C ILE A 275 23.39 18.69 2.59
N VAL A 276 24.31 19.17 3.44
CA VAL A 276 24.67 18.53 4.72
C VAL A 276 23.55 18.59 5.78
N THR A 277 22.66 19.60 5.75
CA THR A 277 21.62 19.77 6.78
C THR A 277 20.19 19.65 6.23
N GLU A 278 19.36 18.86 6.91
CA GLU A 278 17.92 18.68 6.60
C GLU A 278 17.17 20.02 6.55
N LYS A 279 17.50 20.94 7.45
CA LYS A 279 16.92 22.29 7.51
C LYS A 279 17.18 23.10 6.24
N LEU A 280 18.38 23.02 5.67
CA LEU A 280 18.73 23.75 4.45
C LEU A 280 18.05 23.15 3.21
N ARG A 281 17.89 21.82 3.16
CA ARG A 281 17.11 21.14 2.11
C ARG A 281 15.65 21.58 2.12
N ILE A 282 15.04 21.63 3.31
CA ILE A 282 13.66 22.10 3.49
C ILE A 282 13.53 23.57 3.05
N LYS A 283 14.47 24.43 3.48
CA LYS A 283 14.46 25.84 3.07
C LYS A 283 14.54 26.01 1.56
N ASN A 284 15.50 25.32 0.91
CA ASN A 284 15.67 25.41 -0.54
C ASN A 284 14.41 24.94 -1.30
N CYS A 285 13.76 23.86 -0.82
CA CYS A 285 12.50 23.37 -1.38
C CYS A 285 11.39 24.43 -1.28
N LEU A 286 11.24 25.07 -0.11
CA LEU A 286 10.25 26.12 0.09
C LEU A 286 10.55 27.35 -0.76
N ASP A 287 11.81 27.78 -0.85
CA ASP A 287 12.21 28.91 -1.67
C ASP A 287 11.84 28.67 -3.16
N LYS A 288 11.86 27.41 -3.63
CA LYS A 288 11.39 27.05 -4.98
C LYS A 288 9.87 27.07 -5.10
N TYR A 289 9.15 26.64 -4.08
CA TYR A 289 7.70 26.78 -4.04
C TYR A 289 7.26 28.25 -3.98
N ASP A 290 7.94 29.09 -3.20
CA ASP A 290 7.64 30.52 -3.12
C ASP A 290 7.94 31.22 -4.45
N GLN A 291 9.03 30.83 -5.13
CA GLN A 291 9.29 31.25 -6.52
C GLN A 291 8.15 30.83 -7.45
N ALA A 292 7.71 29.57 -7.40
CA ALA A 292 6.60 29.09 -8.22
C ALA A 292 5.29 29.86 -7.94
N LEU A 293 4.95 30.07 -6.67
CA LEU A 293 3.72 30.74 -6.23
C LEU A 293 3.70 32.22 -6.57
N SER A 294 4.86 32.84 -6.80
CA SER A 294 4.94 34.22 -7.29
C SER A 294 4.48 34.37 -8.76
N PHE A 295 4.58 33.30 -9.55
CA PHE A 295 4.18 33.28 -10.96
C PHE A 295 2.92 32.43 -11.24
N ILE A 296 2.63 31.42 -10.40
CA ILE A 296 1.55 30.44 -10.55
C ILE A 296 0.73 30.37 -9.25
N ASP A 297 -0.25 31.26 -9.09
CA ASP A 297 -1.17 31.26 -7.95
C ASP A 297 -2.43 30.38 -8.23
N THR A 298 -2.20 29.11 -8.58
CA THR A 298 -3.27 28.16 -8.90
C THR A 298 -3.54 27.19 -7.75
N ASP A 299 -4.78 26.70 -7.64
CA ASP A 299 -5.19 25.78 -6.60
C ASP A 299 -4.41 24.45 -6.64
N GLU A 300 -3.96 24.04 -7.84
CA GLU A 300 -3.12 22.86 -8.04
C GLU A 300 -1.71 23.04 -7.46
N MET A 301 -1.10 24.22 -7.67
CA MET A 301 0.23 24.54 -7.13
C MET A 301 0.21 24.58 -5.60
N TRP A 302 -0.84 25.15 -5.02
CA TRP A 302 -1.06 25.13 -3.57
C TRP A 302 -1.31 23.72 -3.04
N ASP A 303 -2.02 22.87 -3.76
CA ASP A 303 -2.21 21.46 -3.38
C ASP A 303 -0.85 20.76 -3.24
N TYR A 304 0.02 20.87 -4.25
CA TYR A 304 1.37 20.29 -4.24
C TYR A 304 2.26 20.84 -3.12
N TYR A 305 2.23 22.15 -2.91
CA TYR A 305 2.97 22.80 -1.82
C TYR A 305 2.53 22.26 -0.45
N LEU A 306 1.21 22.24 -0.21
CA LEU A 306 0.65 21.83 1.07
C LEU A 306 0.81 20.33 1.32
N THR A 307 0.66 19.47 0.30
CA THR A 307 0.93 18.03 0.45
C THR A 307 2.40 17.77 0.78
N THR A 308 3.33 18.45 0.10
CA THR A 308 4.77 18.30 0.37
C THR A 308 5.12 18.72 1.80
N ILE A 309 4.54 19.84 2.29
CA ILE A 309 4.75 20.28 3.67
C ILE A 309 4.15 19.28 4.68
N LEU A 310 2.97 18.71 4.37
CA LEU A 310 2.36 17.69 5.20
C LEU A 310 3.22 16.43 5.26
N GLU A 311 3.77 15.96 4.15
CA GLU A 311 4.71 14.82 4.11
C GLU A 311 5.97 15.12 4.93
N LEU A 312 6.62 16.27 4.72
CA LEU A 312 7.82 16.70 5.44
C LEU A 312 7.65 16.76 6.97
N THR A 313 6.44 17.08 7.41
CA THR A 313 6.08 17.20 8.83
C THR A 313 5.60 15.88 9.44
N SER A 314 5.60 14.78 8.68
CA SER A 314 5.22 13.44 9.16
C SER A 314 6.40 12.70 9.79
N ASP A 315 7.62 13.02 9.36
CA ASP A 315 8.85 12.43 9.90
C ASP A 315 9.34 13.23 11.12
N THR A 316 9.10 12.67 12.31
CA THR A 316 9.30 13.33 13.61
C THR A 316 10.49 12.76 14.37
N GLU A 317 11.71 13.31 14.18
CA GLU A 317 12.81 13.00 15.12
C GLU A 317 13.76 14.19 15.43
N LYS A 318 14.24 15.00 14.47
CA LYS A 318 15.32 16.00 14.77
C LYS A 318 14.98 17.48 14.56
N THR A 319 13.94 17.80 13.79
CA THR A 319 13.60 19.19 13.38
C THR A 319 12.14 19.56 13.68
N GLU A 320 11.53 18.91 14.68
CA GLU A 320 10.09 18.96 14.99
C GLU A 320 9.54 20.39 15.20
N ILE A 321 10.26 21.25 15.94
CA ILE A 321 9.82 22.63 16.22
C ILE A 321 9.87 23.50 14.95
N TYR A 322 10.94 23.38 14.16
CA TYR A 322 11.09 24.11 12.90
C TYR A 322 10.02 23.70 11.89
N LYS A 323 9.80 22.38 11.72
CA LYS A 323 8.77 21.82 10.84
C LYS A 323 7.35 22.24 11.27
N ARG A 324 7.08 22.33 12.58
CA ARG A 324 5.80 22.82 13.11
C ARG A 324 5.55 24.30 12.82
N ASN A 325 6.54 25.15 13.07
CA ASN A 325 6.42 26.58 12.79
C ASN A 325 6.25 26.82 11.29
N LEU A 326 6.97 26.07 10.47
CA LEU A 326 6.81 26.08 9.02
C LEU A 326 5.39 25.68 8.60
N LEU A 327 4.90 24.53 9.09
CA LEU A 327 3.53 24.08 8.81
C LEU A 327 2.51 25.16 9.17
N ARG A 328 2.65 25.77 10.35
CA ARG A 328 1.76 26.84 10.81
C ARG A 328 1.80 28.04 9.86
N GLN A 329 2.99 28.51 9.49
CA GLN A 329 3.16 29.68 8.63
C GLN A 329 2.62 29.42 7.21
N SER A 330 2.96 28.28 6.62
CA SER A 330 2.51 27.90 5.28
C SER A 330 1.00 27.69 5.21
N MET A 331 0.41 27.01 6.20
CA MET A 331 -1.04 26.81 6.27
C MET A 331 -1.78 28.13 6.49
N PHE A 332 -1.27 29.02 7.35
CA PHE A 332 -1.86 30.34 7.57
C PHE A 332 -1.79 31.22 6.32
N ASN A 333 -0.68 31.22 5.59
CA ASN A 333 -0.56 31.93 4.32
C ASN A 333 -1.54 31.38 3.27
N ALA A 334 -1.71 30.06 3.19
CA ALA A 334 -2.68 29.43 2.30
C ALA A 334 -4.14 29.74 2.71
N HIS A 335 -4.41 29.87 4.02
CA HIS A 335 -5.71 30.29 4.54
C HIS A 335 -6.05 31.71 4.09
N GLN A 336 -5.13 32.68 4.32
CA GLN A 336 -5.33 34.07 3.91
C GLN A 336 -5.59 34.21 2.41
N LYS A 337 -4.89 33.41 1.59
CA LYS A 337 -5.10 33.37 0.13
C LYS A 337 -6.32 32.58 -0.31
N ASN A 338 -7.10 32.05 0.62
CA ASN A 338 -8.28 31.23 0.36
C ASN A 338 -8.04 29.92 -0.40
N LYS A 339 -6.85 29.32 -0.31
CA LYS A 339 -6.46 28.13 -1.09
C LYS A 339 -6.56 26.80 -0.34
N LEU A 340 -6.90 26.83 0.95
CA LEU A 340 -7.10 25.61 1.75
C LEU A 340 -8.39 24.88 1.38
N LYS A 341 -8.27 23.56 1.23
CA LYS A 341 -9.36 22.59 1.03
C LYS A 341 -9.64 21.86 2.35
N PRO A 342 -10.81 21.22 2.52
CA PRO A 342 -11.15 20.49 3.74
C PRO A 342 -10.07 19.49 4.19
N LYS A 343 -9.49 18.73 3.26
CA LYS A 343 -8.37 17.81 3.53
C LYS A 343 -7.16 18.47 4.19
N HIS A 344 -6.84 19.72 3.82
CA HIS A 344 -5.70 20.45 4.36
C HIS A 344 -5.97 20.95 5.78
N TYR A 345 -7.20 21.43 6.04
CA TYR A 345 -7.63 21.82 7.38
C TYR A 345 -7.58 20.64 8.36
N ILE A 346 -8.10 19.48 7.96
CA ILE A 346 -8.11 18.28 8.81
C ILE A 346 -6.69 17.82 9.12
N ALA A 347 -5.81 17.80 8.11
CA ALA A 347 -4.42 17.43 8.32
C ALA A 347 -3.69 18.41 9.25
N TRP A 348 -4.00 19.70 9.15
CA TRP A 348 -3.46 20.72 10.06
C TRP A 348 -3.99 20.56 11.49
N MET A 349 -5.28 20.29 11.65
CA MET A 349 -5.94 20.01 12.94
C MET A 349 -5.31 18.80 13.65
N ASN A 350 -5.12 17.69 12.94
CA ASN A 350 -4.52 16.47 13.51
C ASN A 350 -3.08 16.66 14.01
N LYS A 351 -2.32 17.57 13.39
CA LYS A 351 -0.93 17.85 13.76
C LYS A 351 -0.79 18.94 14.84
N SER A 352 -1.86 19.67 15.17
CA SER A 352 -1.84 20.71 16.19
C SER A 352 -1.95 20.12 17.60
N LYS A 353 -0.90 20.32 18.41
CA LYS A 353 -0.90 19.91 19.83
C LYS A 353 -1.55 20.95 20.76
N SER A 354 -1.64 22.22 20.33
CA SER A 354 -2.18 23.31 21.16
C SER A 354 -3.70 23.37 21.06
N SER A 355 -4.39 23.39 22.21
CA SER A 355 -5.85 23.50 22.28
C SER A 355 -6.36 24.83 21.72
N SER A 356 -5.64 25.95 21.93
CA SER A 356 -6.04 27.27 21.41
C SER A 356 -5.97 27.34 19.90
N MET A 357 -4.84 26.91 19.33
CA MET A 357 -4.62 26.93 17.87
C MET A 357 -5.56 25.97 17.15
N PHE A 358 -5.89 24.83 17.76
CA PHE A 358 -6.88 23.91 17.19
C PHE A 358 -8.25 24.57 17.06
N ASN A 359 -8.71 25.29 18.09
CA ASN A 359 -9.99 25.98 18.07
C ASN A 359 -10.03 27.07 16.99
N GLU A 360 -8.98 27.90 16.89
CA GLU A 360 -8.86 28.90 15.82
C GLU A 360 -8.95 28.27 14.41
N ILE A 361 -8.26 27.14 14.18
CA ILE A 361 -8.30 26.43 12.89
C ILE A 361 -9.70 25.86 12.61
N VAL A 362 -10.39 25.36 13.63
CA VAL A 362 -11.77 24.86 13.51
C VAL A 362 -12.75 25.97 13.19
N ASP A 363 -12.60 27.13 13.81
CA ASP A 363 -13.45 28.29 13.53
C ASP A 363 -13.25 28.74 12.08
N TRP A 364 -12.00 28.89 11.63
CA TRP A 364 -11.69 29.22 10.23
C TRP A 364 -12.21 28.18 9.22
N ALA A 365 -12.12 26.89 9.57
CA ALA A 365 -12.59 25.81 8.71
C ALA A 365 -14.13 25.80 8.64
N THR A 366 -14.82 26.06 9.75
CA THR A 366 -16.29 26.08 9.81
C THR A 366 -16.85 27.33 9.14
N GLU A 367 -16.21 28.50 9.27
CA GLU A 367 -16.60 29.72 8.55
C GLU A 367 -16.58 29.52 7.03
N LYS A 368 -15.57 28.78 6.53
CA LYS A 368 -15.37 28.58 5.11
C LYS A 368 -16.13 27.39 4.53
N TYR A 369 -16.24 26.30 5.28
CA TYR A 369 -16.89 25.06 4.87
C TYR A 369 -17.89 24.59 5.93
N PRO A 370 -19.01 25.31 6.13
CA PRO A 370 -19.96 25.03 7.20
C PRO A 370 -20.66 23.67 7.06
N ASN A 371 -20.80 23.16 5.83
CA ASN A 371 -21.51 21.92 5.53
C ASN A 371 -20.58 20.72 5.24
N ASP A 372 -19.27 20.86 5.47
CA ASP A 372 -18.34 19.75 5.24
C ASP A 372 -18.40 18.75 6.40
N GLN A 373 -18.83 17.52 6.11
CA GLN A 373 -18.96 16.44 7.07
C GLN A 373 -17.69 16.19 7.88
N SER A 374 -16.53 16.17 7.23
CA SER A 374 -15.28 15.79 7.88
C SER A 374 -14.76 16.85 8.85
N ILE A 375 -14.98 18.13 8.54
CA ILE A 375 -14.67 19.25 9.45
C ILE A 375 -15.62 19.25 10.65
N LEU A 376 -16.92 19.05 10.42
CA LEU A 376 -17.93 18.98 11.48
C LEU A 376 -17.65 17.81 12.43
N ASP A 377 -17.34 16.64 11.89
CA ASP A 377 -16.99 15.46 12.68
C ASP A 377 -15.82 15.79 13.61
N LYS A 378 -14.76 16.39 13.06
CA LYS A 378 -13.56 16.69 13.84
C LYS A 378 -13.78 17.74 14.92
N ARG A 379 -14.65 18.71 14.64
CA ARG A 379 -15.11 19.71 15.62
C ARG A 379 -15.86 19.05 16.77
N ILE A 380 -16.80 18.16 16.47
CA ILE A 380 -17.61 17.47 17.49
C ILE A 380 -16.73 16.53 18.34
N GLU A 381 -15.83 15.76 17.72
CA GLU A 381 -14.88 14.89 18.44
C GLU A 381 -14.05 15.64 19.49
N ARG A 382 -13.59 16.85 19.16
CA ARG A 382 -12.78 17.64 20.09
C ARG A 382 -13.65 18.29 21.17
N LEU A 383 -14.79 18.87 20.78
CA LEU A 383 -15.70 19.51 21.73
C LEU A 383 -16.27 18.50 22.72
N ALA A 384 -16.50 17.25 22.32
CA ALA A 384 -16.92 16.17 23.21
C ALA A 384 -15.99 15.99 24.43
N ASN A 385 -14.70 16.33 24.30
CA ASN A 385 -13.72 16.26 25.39
C ASN A 385 -13.62 17.55 26.23
N ASN A 386 -14.00 18.71 25.66
CA ASN A 386 -13.80 20.03 26.30
C ASN A 386 -15.12 20.64 26.81
N ASP A 387 -16.14 20.68 25.95
CA ASP A 387 -17.47 21.24 26.21
C ASP A 387 -18.54 20.36 25.55
N LYS A 388 -19.04 19.41 26.34
CA LYS A 388 -20.05 18.44 25.90
C LYS A 388 -21.33 19.12 25.41
N LEU A 389 -21.77 20.19 26.07
CA LEU A 389 -23.05 20.84 25.76
C LEU A 389 -23.00 21.57 24.42
N LEU A 390 -21.87 22.21 24.10
CA LEU A 390 -21.67 22.82 22.79
C LEU A 390 -21.56 21.76 21.69
N ALA A 391 -20.88 20.64 21.96
CA ALA A 391 -20.83 19.51 21.04
C ALA A 391 -22.23 18.98 20.70
N TYR A 392 -23.11 18.87 21.70
CA TYR A 392 -24.49 18.43 21.53
C TYR A 392 -25.33 19.37 20.68
N LYS A 393 -25.22 20.69 20.88
CA LYS A 393 -25.93 21.67 20.07
C LYS A 393 -25.55 21.57 18.59
N ILE A 394 -24.25 21.54 18.30
CA ILE A 394 -23.72 21.44 16.93
C ILE A 394 -24.13 20.11 16.29
N PHE A 395 -24.07 19.02 17.05
CA PHE A 395 -24.54 17.71 16.59
C PHE A 395 -26.02 17.74 16.22
N LYS A 396 -26.88 18.32 17.07
CA LYS A 396 -28.33 18.41 16.85
C LYS A 396 -28.69 19.24 15.62
N GLU A 397 -27.93 20.29 15.34
CA GLU A 397 -28.13 21.14 14.15
C GLU A 397 -27.68 20.44 12.85
N ASN A 398 -26.77 19.47 12.92
CA ASN A 398 -26.11 18.86 11.75
C ASN A 398 -26.34 17.35 11.59
N ILE A 399 -27.40 16.80 12.21
CA ILE A 399 -27.72 15.36 12.26
C ILE A 399 -27.66 14.68 10.88
N HIS A 400 -28.06 15.39 9.82
CA HIS A 400 -28.16 14.86 8.46
C HIS A 400 -26.81 14.73 7.72
N ILE A 401 -25.76 15.38 8.20
CA ILE A 401 -24.45 15.48 7.52
C ILE A 401 -23.37 14.70 8.28
N VAL A 402 -23.54 14.53 9.59
CA VAL A 402 -22.53 13.97 10.52
C VAL A 402 -22.28 12.46 10.28
N SER A 403 -21.02 12.03 10.49
CA SER A 403 -20.61 10.64 10.31
C SER A 403 -21.12 9.66 11.39
N PRO A 404 -21.19 8.36 11.06
CA PRO A 404 -21.45 7.27 12.00
C PRO A 404 -20.60 7.26 13.28
N SER A 405 -19.32 7.67 13.21
CA SER A 405 -18.41 7.66 14.35
C SER A 405 -18.80 8.68 15.41
N VAL A 406 -19.31 9.84 15.00
CA VAL A 406 -19.73 10.89 15.93
C VAL A 406 -20.95 10.46 16.75
N TRP A 407 -21.89 9.71 16.16
CA TRP A 407 -23.02 9.15 16.92
C TRP A 407 -22.57 8.30 18.10
N LEU A 408 -21.54 7.46 17.91
CA LEU A 408 -20.99 6.63 18.97
C LEU A 408 -20.30 7.48 20.06
N ILE A 409 -19.56 8.51 19.65
CA ILE A 409 -18.89 9.43 20.58
C ILE A 409 -19.93 10.17 21.43
N MET A 410 -21.01 10.64 20.81
CA MET A 410 -22.07 11.35 21.54
C MET A 410 -22.76 10.43 22.55
N VAL A 411 -23.07 9.17 22.21
CA VAL A 411 -23.65 8.22 23.17
C VAL A 411 -22.69 7.92 24.32
N GLN A 412 -21.40 7.74 24.04
CA GLN A 412 -20.37 7.54 25.07
C GLN A 412 -20.25 8.76 26.00
N CYS A 413 -20.21 9.97 25.46
CA CYS A 413 -20.06 11.19 26.25
C CYS A 413 -21.24 11.49 27.18
N PHE A 414 -22.45 11.08 26.80
CA PHE A 414 -23.70 11.34 27.51
C PHE A 414 -24.31 10.10 28.18
N SER A 415 -23.56 9.00 28.35
CA SER A 415 -24.06 7.71 28.89
C SER A 415 -24.85 7.80 30.21
N ASN A 416 -24.65 8.85 31.02
CA ASN A 416 -25.30 9.07 32.32
C ASN A 416 -26.12 10.38 32.40
N GLU A 417 -26.35 11.06 31.27
CA GLU A 417 -26.97 12.39 31.23
C GLU A 417 -28.37 12.36 30.56
N SER A 418 -29.22 13.35 30.86
CA SER A 418 -30.61 13.38 30.38
C SER A 418 -30.73 13.50 28.86
N GLN A 419 -29.73 14.10 28.20
CA GLN A 419 -29.66 14.30 26.75
C GLN A 419 -29.51 12.98 25.97
N LEU A 420 -29.10 11.88 26.62
CA LEU A 420 -29.04 10.56 26.00
C LEU A 420 -30.42 10.08 25.51
N SER A 421 -31.47 10.46 26.23
CA SER A 421 -32.85 10.17 25.85
C SER A 421 -33.22 10.80 24.50
N GLU A 422 -32.80 12.04 24.27
CA GLU A 422 -33.01 12.75 23.03
C GLU A 422 -32.17 12.15 21.89
N ILE A 423 -30.91 11.78 22.15
CA ILE A 423 -30.03 11.16 21.15
C ILE A 423 -30.62 9.83 20.66
N PHE A 424 -31.11 8.99 21.57
CA PHE A 424 -31.72 7.72 21.19
C PHE A 424 -33.06 7.89 20.47
N ASN A 425 -33.89 8.86 20.88
CA ASN A 425 -35.11 9.18 20.12
C ASN A 425 -34.75 9.65 18.70
N MET A 426 -33.76 10.54 18.55
CA MET A 426 -33.29 11.01 17.24
C MET A 426 -32.67 9.89 16.39
N ALA A 427 -32.03 8.88 17.01
CA ALA A 427 -31.45 7.74 16.30
C ALA A 427 -32.50 6.73 15.82
N PHE A 428 -33.58 6.50 16.58
CA PHE A 428 -34.51 5.39 16.36
C PHE A 428 -35.95 5.79 15.99
N GLU A 429 -36.27 7.09 15.92
CA GLU A 429 -37.54 7.57 15.36
C GLU A 429 -37.68 7.26 13.86
N ASP A 430 -38.93 7.18 13.39
CA ASP A 430 -39.28 6.71 12.04
C ASP A 430 -38.72 7.60 10.90
N ASN A 431 -38.32 8.84 11.22
CA ASN A 431 -37.68 9.79 10.29
C ASN A 431 -36.14 9.89 10.45
N SER A 432 -35.49 8.95 11.14
CA SER A 432 -34.07 9.09 11.45
C SER A 432 -33.15 8.87 10.24
N THR A 433 -32.22 9.81 10.03
CA THR A 433 -31.16 9.75 8.99
C THR A 433 -29.93 8.96 9.43
N CYS A 434 -29.97 8.34 10.61
CA CYS A 434 -28.86 7.59 11.19
C CYS A 434 -28.60 6.30 10.40
N ALA A 435 -27.32 6.03 10.09
CA ALA A 435 -26.91 4.86 9.33
C ALA A 435 -27.26 3.55 10.06
N ILE A 436 -27.60 2.51 9.28
CA ILE A 436 -27.99 1.18 9.77
C ILE A 436 -26.93 0.56 10.68
N ASP A 437 -25.65 0.74 10.35
CA ASP A 437 -24.53 0.19 11.11
C ASP A 437 -24.41 0.81 12.52
N VAL A 438 -24.80 2.07 12.66
CA VAL A 438 -24.83 2.77 13.96
C VAL A 438 -26.00 2.25 14.79
N LYS A 439 -27.18 2.09 14.18
CA LYS A 439 -28.37 1.54 14.84
C LYS A 439 -28.10 0.14 15.40
N LYS A 440 -27.36 -0.70 14.66
CA LYS A 440 -26.93 -2.03 15.13
C LYS A 440 -26.04 -1.96 16.37
N LYS A 441 -25.01 -1.10 16.34
CA LYS A 441 -24.05 -0.95 17.45
C LYS A 441 -24.70 -0.35 18.70
N LEU A 442 -25.55 0.65 18.52
CA LEU A 442 -26.24 1.34 19.61
C LEU A 442 -27.46 0.57 20.13
N GLY A 443 -27.95 -0.45 19.41
CA GLY A 443 -29.15 -1.20 19.79
C GLY A 443 -29.04 -1.84 21.18
N ASN A 444 -27.90 -2.45 21.51
CA ASN A 444 -27.69 -3.06 22.83
C ASN A 444 -27.68 -2.01 23.95
N GLU A 445 -26.99 -0.88 23.74
CA GLU A 445 -26.91 0.22 24.69
C GLU A 445 -28.27 0.91 24.88
N TYR A 446 -29.07 1.01 23.82
CA TYR A 446 -30.42 1.53 23.88
C TYR A 446 -31.37 0.66 24.71
N LEU A 447 -31.29 -0.68 24.56
CA LEU A 447 -32.10 -1.60 25.39
C LEU A 447 -31.71 -1.54 26.86
N LEU A 448 -30.41 -1.48 27.17
CA LEU A 448 -29.91 -1.30 28.53
C LEU A 448 -30.31 0.06 29.13
N TRP A 449 -30.37 1.11 28.30
CA TRP A 449 -30.84 2.41 28.74
C TRP A 449 -32.35 2.40 29.04
N LEU A 450 -33.16 1.79 28.16
CA LEU A 450 -34.61 1.68 28.34
C LEU A 450 -34.98 0.89 29.59
N SER A 451 -34.25 -0.19 29.90
CA SER A 451 -34.52 -1.01 31.08
C SER A 451 -34.19 -0.27 32.38
N LYS A 452 -33.15 0.58 32.38
CA LYS A 452 -32.73 1.35 33.57
C LYS A 452 -33.58 2.60 33.82
N ASN A 453 -34.00 3.30 32.77
CA ASN A 453 -34.58 4.66 32.90
C ASN A 453 -36.08 4.76 32.62
N LYS A 454 -36.68 3.76 31.96
CA LYS A 454 -38.12 3.75 31.67
C LYS A 454 -38.79 2.51 32.28
N SER A 455 -39.19 1.56 31.44
CA SER A 455 -39.91 0.38 31.84
C SER A 455 -39.46 -0.83 31.04
N LEU A 456 -39.60 -2.01 31.63
CA LEU A 456 -39.36 -3.29 30.95
C LEU A 456 -40.25 -3.45 29.71
N THR A 457 -41.46 -2.87 29.71
CA THR A 457 -42.36 -2.86 28.55
C THR A 457 -41.83 -2.03 27.38
N ASP A 458 -41.16 -0.90 27.66
CA ASP A 458 -40.57 -0.06 26.60
C ASP A 458 -39.36 -0.75 25.97
N SER A 459 -38.53 -1.41 26.78
CA SER A 459 -37.42 -2.25 26.31
C SER A 459 -37.91 -3.38 25.39
N ARG A 460 -39.01 -4.08 25.75
CA ARG A 460 -39.63 -5.11 24.91
C ARG A 460 -40.17 -4.56 23.59
N ASN A 461 -40.86 -3.41 23.63
CA ASN A 461 -41.40 -2.77 22.43
C ASN A 461 -40.28 -2.29 21.49
N ALA A 462 -39.21 -1.72 22.03
CA ALA A 462 -38.03 -1.34 21.27
C ALA A 462 -37.34 -2.55 20.64
N TYR A 463 -37.14 -3.63 21.40
CA TYR A 463 -36.59 -4.89 20.88
C TYR A 463 -37.39 -5.41 19.68
N ASN A 464 -38.72 -5.47 19.80
CA ASN A 464 -39.58 -5.91 18.71
C ASN A 464 -39.48 -5.00 17.49
N LYS A 465 -39.46 -3.67 17.67
CA LYS A 465 -39.30 -2.71 16.57
C LYS A 465 -37.94 -2.85 15.87
N LEU A 466 -36.85 -2.98 16.63
CA LEU A 466 -35.50 -3.17 16.10
C LEU A 466 -35.40 -4.50 15.33
N MET A 467 -36.02 -5.55 15.87
CA MET A 467 -36.08 -6.85 15.24
C MET A 467 -36.87 -6.79 13.94
N ILE A 468 -38.03 -6.12 13.89
CA ILE A 468 -38.82 -6.00 12.64
C ILE A 468 -38.04 -5.24 11.56
N ASN A 469 -37.42 -4.10 11.90
CA ASN A 469 -36.75 -3.22 10.95
C ASN A 469 -35.34 -3.67 10.51
N ASN A 470 -34.91 -4.87 10.90
CA ASN A 470 -33.64 -5.49 10.49
C ASN A 470 -32.37 -4.73 10.96
N PHE A 471 -32.48 -3.95 12.04
CA PHE A 471 -31.38 -3.15 12.60
C PHE A 471 -30.61 -3.87 13.72
N CYS A 472 -30.56 -5.20 13.71
CA CYS A 472 -30.09 -6.00 14.85
C CYS A 472 -28.98 -6.98 14.47
N ASP A 473 -28.17 -7.31 15.47
CA ASP A 473 -27.31 -8.49 15.51
C ASP A 473 -27.80 -9.47 16.59
N ALA A 474 -27.40 -10.74 16.51
CA ALA A 474 -27.82 -11.79 17.45
C ALA A 474 -27.53 -11.46 18.92
N SER A 475 -26.55 -10.58 19.19
CA SER A 475 -26.23 -10.08 20.53
C SER A 475 -27.40 -9.37 21.21
N LEU A 476 -28.27 -8.72 20.42
CA LEU A 476 -29.41 -7.95 20.95
C LEU A 476 -30.40 -8.86 21.69
N CYS A 477 -30.58 -10.08 21.19
CA CYS A 477 -31.39 -11.09 21.87
C CYS A 477 -30.76 -11.47 23.22
N LYS A 478 -29.44 -11.66 23.27
CA LYS A 478 -28.74 -11.99 24.53
C LYS A 478 -28.92 -10.85 25.55
N THR A 479 -28.76 -9.59 25.13
CA THR A 479 -28.95 -8.42 25.99
C THR A 479 -30.39 -8.29 26.49
N GLN A 480 -31.40 -8.53 25.64
CA GLN A 480 -32.79 -8.51 26.09
C GLN A 480 -33.08 -9.64 27.08
N VAL A 481 -32.53 -10.83 26.85
CA VAL A 481 -32.71 -11.98 27.76
C VAL A 481 -32.02 -11.76 29.10
N THR A 482 -30.83 -11.15 29.14
CA THR A 482 -30.18 -10.79 30.41
C THR A 482 -31.03 -9.81 31.22
N ILE A 483 -31.61 -8.79 30.57
CA ILE A 483 -32.51 -7.82 31.22
C ILE A 483 -33.74 -8.51 31.83
N GLU A 484 -34.28 -9.53 31.17
CA GLU A 484 -35.43 -10.30 31.64
C GLU A 484 -35.10 -11.26 32.79
N ILE A 485 -33.88 -11.83 32.81
CA ILE A 485 -33.42 -12.73 33.87
C ILE A 485 -33.07 -11.95 35.15
N GLU A 486 -32.62 -10.71 35.03
CA GLU A 486 -32.30 -9.82 36.16
C GLU A 486 -33.53 -9.31 36.92
N GLN A 487 -34.75 -9.60 36.44
CA GLN A 487 -35.99 -9.22 37.13
C GLN A 487 -36.30 -10.13 38.33
N GLU A 488 -36.96 -9.59 39.36
CA GLU A 488 -37.39 -10.36 40.54
C GLU A 488 -38.35 -11.51 40.19
N LYS A 489 -39.12 -11.37 39.10
CA LYS A 489 -40.01 -12.39 38.55
C LYS A 489 -39.71 -12.62 37.08
N ILE A 490 -39.10 -13.76 36.79
CA ILE A 490 -38.71 -14.14 35.43
C ILE A 490 -39.96 -14.56 34.64
N ASP A 491 -40.26 -13.84 33.55
CA ASP A 491 -41.34 -14.19 32.62
C ASP A 491 -40.81 -15.11 31.51
N VAL A 492 -40.84 -16.41 31.79
CA VAL A 492 -40.35 -17.47 30.89
C VAL A 492 -41.05 -17.42 29.52
N THR A 493 -42.31 -16.96 29.45
CA THR A 493 -43.06 -16.92 28.18
C THR A 493 -42.50 -15.87 27.22
N LYS A 494 -42.10 -14.70 27.73
CA LYS A 494 -41.54 -13.62 26.91
C LYS A 494 -40.11 -13.89 26.49
N ILE A 495 -39.30 -14.49 27.36
CA ILE A 495 -37.95 -14.92 26.99
C ILE A 495 -38.00 -15.92 25.84
N ARG A 496 -38.93 -16.88 25.87
CA ARG A 496 -39.18 -17.81 24.75
C ARG A 496 -39.58 -17.08 23.46
N GLN A 497 -40.40 -16.04 23.55
CA GLN A 497 -40.78 -15.22 22.40
C GLN A 497 -39.57 -14.49 21.80
N HIS A 498 -38.71 -13.87 22.62
CA HIS A 498 -37.49 -13.22 22.15
C HIS A 498 -36.55 -14.20 21.44
N PHE A 499 -36.28 -15.37 22.05
CA PHE A 499 -35.48 -16.41 21.41
C PHE A 499 -36.10 -16.91 20.11
N THR A 500 -37.42 -17.07 20.05
CA THR A 500 -38.11 -17.52 18.84
C THR A 500 -37.95 -16.50 17.71
N LEU A 501 -38.14 -15.22 17.99
CA LEU A 501 -37.94 -14.13 17.03
C LEU A 501 -36.49 -14.05 16.54
N ALA A 502 -35.53 -14.21 17.44
CA ALA A 502 -34.11 -14.22 17.08
C ALA A 502 -33.73 -15.43 16.25
N CYS A 503 -34.20 -16.63 16.61
CA CYS A 503 -33.93 -17.87 15.86
C CYS A 503 -34.55 -17.83 14.46
N MET A 504 -35.74 -17.23 14.31
CA MET A 504 -36.36 -17.04 12.99
C MET A 504 -35.51 -16.15 12.06
N LYS A 505 -34.77 -15.18 12.60
CA LYS A 505 -33.95 -14.25 11.81
C LYS A 505 -32.50 -14.71 11.61
N PHE A 506 -31.85 -15.18 12.67
CA PHE A 506 -30.41 -15.48 12.69
C PHE A 506 -30.09 -16.96 12.84
N GLY A 507 -31.10 -17.81 13.02
CA GLY A 507 -30.92 -19.24 13.33
C GLY A 507 -30.42 -20.10 12.17
N LYS A 508 -30.16 -19.52 10.99
CA LYS A 508 -29.50 -20.21 9.89
C LYS A 508 -27.97 -20.27 10.05
N GLU A 509 -27.37 -19.22 10.62
CA GLU A 509 -25.91 -19.03 10.69
C GLU A 509 -25.38 -18.99 12.14
N ASN A 510 -26.24 -18.79 13.14
CA ASN A 510 -25.81 -18.54 14.52
C ASN A 510 -26.05 -19.75 15.46
N ILE A 511 -25.01 -20.56 15.64
CA ILE A 511 -24.96 -21.72 16.54
C ILE A 511 -25.16 -21.31 18.01
N ASP A 512 -24.47 -20.25 18.45
CA ASP A 512 -24.51 -19.77 19.84
C ASP A 512 -25.92 -19.41 20.30
N LEU A 513 -26.74 -18.84 19.43
CA LEU A 513 -28.11 -18.46 19.75
C LEU A 513 -28.99 -19.68 20.09
N TRP A 514 -28.82 -20.79 19.36
CA TRP A 514 -29.52 -22.05 19.65
C TRP A 514 -29.01 -22.67 20.95
N MET A 515 -27.70 -22.59 21.21
CA MET A 515 -27.10 -23.08 22.45
C MET A 515 -27.57 -22.28 23.67
N ASP A 516 -27.64 -20.96 23.58
CA ASP A 516 -28.13 -20.08 24.65
C ASP A 516 -29.61 -20.35 24.94
N ARG A 517 -30.42 -20.63 23.91
CA ARG A 517 -31.83 -21.01 24.06
C ARG A 517 -31.99 -22.35 24.78
N ILE A 518 -31.15 -23.34 24.44
CA ILE A 518 -31.15 -24.63 25.14
C ILE A 518 -30.72 -24.47 26.60
N PHE A 519 -29.66 -23.70 26.84
CA PHE A 519 -29.18 -23.41 28.19
C PHE A 519 -30.25 -22.75 29.05
N PHE A 520 -30.99 -21.79 28.49
CA PHE A 520 -32.10 -21.15 29.16
C PHE A 520 -33.20 -22.15 29.57
N GLU A 521 -33.62 -23.05 28.67
CA GLU A 521 -34.64 -24.06 28.99
C GLU A 521 -34.18 -25.09 30.01
N LEU A 522 -32.88 -25.41 30.04
CA LEU A 522 -32.30 -26.29 31.06
C LEU A 522 -32.26 -25.63 32.45
N LYS A 523 -32.00 -24.32 32.52
CA LYS A 523 -31.79 -23.61 33.79
C LYS A 523 -33.05 -23.01 34.40
N TYR A 524 -33.95 -22.47 33.58
CA TYR A 524 -35.12 -21.71 34.05
C TYR A 524 -36.45 -22.21 33.46
N GLY A 525 -36.39 -23.05 32.42
CA GLY A 525 -37.54 -23.48 31.64
C GLY A 525 -37.92 -24.94 31.86
N SER A 526 -38.29 -25.63 30.77
CA SER A 526 -38.68 -27.03 30.81
C SER A 526 -37.70 -27.92 30.03
N PRO A 527 -37.04 -28.88 30.69
CA PRO A 527 -36.12 -29.82 30.02
C PRO A 527 -36.77 -30.62 28.88
N LYS A 528 -38.10 -30.80 28.89
CA LYS A 528 -38.84 -31.49 27.83
C LYS A 528 -38.78 -30.76 26.49
N MET A 529 -38.59 -29.45 26.51
CA MET A 529 -38.57 -28.62 25.29
C MET A 529 -37.19 -28.62 24.61
N VAL A 530 -36.14 -29.06 25.32
CA VAL A 530 -34.75 -29.08 24.82
C VAL A 530 -34.60 -29.99 23.61
N SER A 531 -35.21 -31.18 23.63
CA SER A 531 -35.18 -32.10 22.48
C SER A 531 -35.83 -31.48 21.24
N ASN A 532 -36.97 -30.80 21.41
CA ASN A 532 -37.64 -30.13 20.30
C ASN A 532 -36.82 -28.97 19.74
N ILE A 533 -36.16 -28.20 20.60
CA ILE A 533 -35.29 -27.07 20.18
C ILE A 533 -34.03 -27.59 19.48
N TYR A 534 -33.45 -28.70 19.93
CA TYR A 534 -32.32 -29.36 19.28
C TYR A 534 -32.68 -29.81 17.86
N HIS A 535 -33.83 -30.47 17.69
CA HIS A 535 -34.32 -30.84 16.36
C HIS A 535 -34.58 -29.62 15.47
N GLN A 536 -35.17 -28.55 16.04
CA GLN A 536 -35.38 -27.31 15.29
C GLN A 536 -34.04 -26.71 14.83
N ALA A 537 -33.04 -26.61 15.69
CA ALA A 537 -31.72 -26.08 15.34
C ALA A 537 -31.09 -26.85 14.16
N LEU A 538 -31.10 -28.19 14.22
CA LEU A 538 -30.57 -29.05 13.14
C LEU A 538 -31.30 -28.87 11.80
N THR A 539 -32.60 -28.59 11.83
CA THR A 539 -33.37 -28.36 10.59
C THR A 539 -33.24 -26.94 10.03
N THR A 540 -32.80 -25.98 10.84
CA THR A 540 -32.79 -24.56 10.46
C THR A 540 -31.38 -24.05 10.11
N LEU A 541 -30.34 -24.61 10.72
CA LEU A 541 -28.93 -24.27 10.43
C LEU A 541 -28.50 -24.77 9.05
N ASN A 542 -27.53 -24.11 8.42
CA ASN A 542 -26.93 -24.62 7.18
C ASN A 542 -26.12 -25.89 7.44
N ASN A 543 -25.91 -26.74 6.42
CA ASN A 543 -25.29 -28.07 6.57
C ASN A 543 -23.94 -28.07 7.31
N GLU A 544 -23.07 -27.08 7.08
CA GLU A 544 -21.77 -26.99 7.76
C GLU A 544 -21.91 -26.58 9.25
N GLU A 545 -22.92 -25.75 9.54
CA GLU A 545 -23.20 -25.22 10.88
C GLU A 545 -24.03 -26.21 11.72
N SER A 546 -24.82 -27.08 11.08
CA SER A 546 -25.56 -28.15 11.75
C SER A 546 -24.64 -29.26 12.27
N ASP A 547 -23.62 -29.62 11.49
CA ASP A 547 -22.65 -30.65 11.86
C ASP A 547 -21.80 -30.17 13.06
N THR A 548 -21.32 -28.92 13.01
CA THR A 548 -20.59 -28.28 14.11
C THR A 548 -21.46 -28.06 15.36
N PHE A 549 -22.73 -27.67 15.20
CA PHE A 549 -23.67 -27.59 16.32
C PHE A 549 -23.90 -28.95 16.99
N ALA A 550 -24.00 -30.04 16.23
CA ALA A 550 -24.18 -31.38 16.79
C ALA A 550 -22.96 -31.82 17.63
N GLU A 551 -21.74 -31.52 17.16
CA GLU A 551 -20.50 -31.78 17.89
C GLU A 551 -20.42 -30.93 19.18
N GLU A 552 -20.70 -29.62 19.10
CA GLU A 552 -20.68 -28.73 20.26
C GLU A 552 -21.74 -29.09 21.30
N TYR A 553 -22.93 -29.47 20.85
CA TYR A 553 -23.99 -29.94 21.72
C TYR A 553 -23.58 -31.24 22.43
N ALA A 554 -22.99 -32.20 21.72
CA ALA A 554 -22.53 -33.46 22.32
C ALA A 554 -21.43 -33.23 23.36
N LEU A 555 -20.49 -32.31 23.10
CA LEU A 555 -19.44 -31.93 24.04
C LEU A 555 -20.02 -31.27 25.30
N LYS A 556 -20.96 -30.33 25.17
CA LYS A 556 -21.58 -29.65 26.32
C LYS A 556 -22.67 -30.48 27.02
N ALA A 557 -23.30 -31.43 26.33
CA ALA A 557 -24.24 -32.39 26.94
C ALA A 557 -23.56 -33.26 28.01
N SER A 558 -22.26 -33.55 27.85
CA SER A 558 -21.47 -34.27 28.85
C SER A 558 -21.31 -33.50 30.17
N THR A 559 -21.23 -32.16 30.12
CA THR A 559 -21.22 -31.30 31.32
C THR A 559 -22.62 -31.00 31.85
N PHE A 560 -23.65 -30.96 31.00
CA PHE A 560 -25.05 -30.78 31.44
C PHE A 560 -25.57 -31.97 32.26
N ASN A 561 -25.19 -33.21 31.90
CA ASN A 561 -25.59 -34.41 32.64
C ASN A 561 -24.94 -34.55 34.02
N GLN A 562 -23.85 -33.83 34.30
CA GLN A 562 -23.21 -33.85 35.62
C GLN A 562 -23.94 -32.98 36.67
N HIS A 563 -24.66 -31.94 36.25
CA HIS A 563 -25.42 -31.08 37.17
C HIS A 563 -26.85 -31.57 37.45
N THR A 564 -27.42 -32.43 36.61
CA THR A 564 -28.74 -33.05 36.87
C THR A 564 -28.68 -34.23 37.83
N CYS A 565 -27.49 -34.72 38.22
CA CYS A 565 -27.35 -35.82 39.18
C CYS A 565 -27.38 -35.40 40.66
N PHE A 566 -27.52 -34.11 40.99
CA PHE A 566 -27.50 -33.63 42.39
C PHE A 566 -28.84 -33.10 42.93
N THR A 567 -29.96 -33.28 42.23
CA THR A 567 -31.28 -32.88 42.72
C THR A 567 -32.36 -33.95 42.54
N ILE A 568 -32.02 -35.21 42.82
CA ILE A 568 -33.00 -36.23 43.20
C ILE A 568 -32.44 -37.01 44.40
N THR A 569 -32.64 -36.46 45.59
CA THR A 569 -32.95 -37.19 46.82
C THR A 569 -33.82 -36.30 47.68
#